data_AF-A0A3R6E3A5-F1
#
_entry.id   AF-A0A3R6E3A5-F1
#
_cell.length_a   1.000
_cell.length_b   1.000
_cell.length_c   1.000
_cell.angle_alpha   90.00
_cell.angle_beta   90.00
_cell.angle_gamma   90.00
#
_symmetry.space_group_name_H-M   'P 1'
#
loop_
_entity.id
_entity.type
_entity.pdbx_description
1 polymer ?
#
loop_
_entity_poly.entity_id
_entity_poly.type
_entity_poly.pdbx_seq_one_letter_code
_entity_poly.pdbx_strand_id
1 'polypeptide(L)'
;MLFGDSEQKRKQKEQRSREKDWKSKLLGTGMEKGAAGELVKIITEAQELGERLQTDYKTSREHLERAQRKIELLLDEMTEEPERDAKKSLDSLIVDLDHVYHMCSIREDDPDYGSTVQCLKTASAEFGTPDAKISTLMLRSELENIQAVLKDAAGWDAPDFFALAYYLKHGDKEALADMENGQRNQFLADYLKENFTDCYAQHIESAGLKDEISDFIRTVHNIHN
;
A
#
# COMPACT_ATOMS: atom_id res chain seq x y z
N MET A 1 -12.31 -2.95 -26.57
CA MET A 1 -12.83 -3.20 -25.20
C MET A 1 -13.37 -4.62 -24.97
N LEU A 2 -13.25 -5.60 -25.89
CA LEU A 2 -13.84 -6.95 -25.72
C LEU A 2 -12.93 -8.01 -25.04
N PHE A 3 -11.65 -7.71 -24.80
CA PHE A 3 -10.67 -8.68 -24.27
C PHE A 3 -10.56 -8.70 -22.73
N GLY A 4 -10.79 -7.58 -22.04
CA GLY A 4 -10.74 -7.56 -20.57
C GLY A 4 -11.91 -8.32 -19.91
N ASP A 5 -13.04 -8.37 -20.60
CA ASP A 5 -14.29 -8.93 -20.09
C ASP A 5 -14.28 -10.47 -20.08
N SER A 6 -13.51 -11.10 -20.97
CA SER A 6 -13.34 -12.56 -21.03
C SER A 6 -12.31 -13.07 -20.01
N GLU A 7 -11.22 -12.34 -19.79
CA GLU A 7 -10.23 -12.67 -18.76
C GLU A 7 -10.79 -12.55 -17.35
N GLN A 8 -11.55 -11.48 -17.07
CA GLN A 8 -12.18 -11.28 -15.78
C GLN A 8 -13.21 -12.37 -15.46
N LYS A 9 -14.03 -12.76 -16.46
CA LYS A 9 -14.96 -13.89 -16.35
C LYS A 9 -14.24 -15.22 -16.11
N ARG A 10 -13.09 -15.43 -16.74
CA ARG A 10 -12.27 -16.64 -16.55
C ARG A 10 -11.70 -16.70 -15.14
N LYS A 11 -11.08 -15.62 -14.64
CA LYS A 11 -10.57 -15.53 -13.26
C LYS A 11 -11.66 -15.81 -12.23
N GLN A 12 -12.84 -15.19 -12.40
CA GLN A 12 -13.97 -15.42 -11.49
C GLN A 12 -14.46 -16.88 -11.52
N LYS A 13 -14.43 -17.55 -12.68
CA LYS A 13 -14.80 -18.96 -12.79
C LYS A 13 -13.78 -19.88 -12.10
N GLU A 14 -12.49 -19.63 -12.30
CA GLU A 14 -11.39 -20.37 -11.66
C GLU A 14 -11.47 -20.24 -10.13
N GLN A 15 -11.68 -19.02 -9.63
CA GLN A 15 -11.86 -18.74 -8.21
C GLN A 15 -13.07 -19.48 -7.61
N ARG A 16 -14.25 -19.38 -8.23
CA ARG A 16 -15.44 -20.12 -7.78
C ARG A 16 -15.25 -21.64 -7.81
N SER A 17 -14.45 -22.15 -8.73
CA SER A 17 -14.11 -23.57 -8.79
C SER A 17 -13.24 -23.98 -7.60
N ARG A 18 -12.22 -23.17 -7.29
CA ARG A 18 -11.33 -23.37 -6.14
C ARG A 18 -12.10 -23.31 -4.81
N GLU A 19 -12.94 -22.31 -4.63
CA GLU A 19 -13.77 -22.17 -3.41
C GLU A 19 -14.66 -23.39 -3.17
N LYS A 20 -15.25 -23.96 -4.24
CA LYS A 20 -16.06 -25.18 -4.14
C LYS A 20 -15.21 -26.39 -3.75
N ASP A 21 -14.02 -26.53 -4.34
CA ASP A 21 -13.10 -27.61 -4.02
C ASP A 21 -12.64 -27.55 -2.56
N TRP A 22 -12.19 -26.38 -2.11
CA TRP A 22 -11.78 -26.15 -0.72
C TRP A 22 -12.90 -26.45 0.26
N LYS A 23 -14.10 -25.92 -0.01
CA LYS A 23 -15.27 -26.20 0.82
C LYS A 23 -15.56 -27.70 0.89
N SER A 24 -15.46 -28.42 -0.23
CA SER A 24 -15.67 -29.87 -0.26
C SER A 24 -14.61 -30.63 0.56
N LYS A 25 -13.34 -30.26 0.44
CA LYS A 25 -12.23 -30.86 1.20
C LYS A 25 -12.39 -30.60 2.71
N LEU A 26 -12.72 -29.37 3.10
CA LEU A 26 -12.98 -29.01 4.51
C LEU A 26 -14.16 -29.79 5.10
N LEU A 27 -15.27 -29.92 4.37
CA LEU A 27 -16.41 -30.75 4.78
C LEU A 27 -16.00 -32.22 4.99
N GLY A 28 -15.08 -32.74 4.17
CA GLY A 28 -14.54 -34.09 4.28
C GLY A 28 -13.76 -34.36 5.59
N THR A 29 -13.32 -33.31 6.29
CA THR A 29 -12.65 -33.42 7.60
C THR A 29 -13.62 -33.47 8.79
N GLY A 30 -14.92 -33.37 8.54
CA GLY A 30 -15.94 -33.24 9.59
C GLY A 30 -16.19 -31.81 10.04
N MET A 31 -15.62 -30.81 9.36
CA MET A 31 -15.92 -29.40 9.60
C MET A 31 -17.39 -29.09 9.30
N GLU A 32 -18.03 -28.31 10.17
CA GLU A 32 -19.43 -27.92 10.01
C GLU A 32 -19.63 -27.10 8.71
N LYS A 33 -20.78 -27.29 8.03
CA LYS A 33 -21.02 -26.70 6.71
C LYS A 33 -21.03 -25.16 6.72
N GLY A 34 -21.51 -24.54 7.79
CA GLY A 34 -21.42 -23.10 8.00
C GLY A 34 -19.96 -22.66 8.12
N ALA A 35 -19.22 -23.28 9.05
CA ALA A 35 -17.82 -22.98 9.32
C ALA A 35 -16.90 -23.15 8.10
N ALA A 36 -17.06 -24.23 7.33
CA ALA A 36 -16.29 -24.46 6.10
C ALA A 36 -16.61 -23.40 5.02
N GLY A 37 -17.87 -22.94 4.96
CA GLY A 37 -18.25 -21.85 4.07
C GLY A 37 -17.65 -20.52 4.48
N GLU A 38 -17.65 -20.21 5.77
CA GLU A 38 -17.10 -18.96 6.29
C GLU A 38 -15.58 -18.90 6.16
N LEU A 39 -14.87 -20.00 6.44
CA LEU A 39 -13.40 -20.06 6.26
C LEU A 39 -12.98 -19.75 4.82
N VAL A 40 -13.62 -20.39 3.84
CA VAL A 40 -13.33 -20.13 2.42
C VAL A 40 -13.62 -18.67 2.06
N LYS A 41 -14.72 -18.12 2.57
CA LYS A 41 -15.09 -16.72 2.33
C LYS A 41 -14.07 -15.75 2.94
N ILE A 42 -13.65 -15.98 4.18
CA ILE A 42 -12.62 -15.19 4.87
C ILE A 42 -11.33 -15.15 4.04
N ILE A 43 -10.84 -16.33 3.61
CA ILE A 43 -9.60 -16.43 2.82
C ILE A 43 -9.74 -15.66 1.51
N THR A 44 -10.84 -15.86 0.78
CA THR A 44 -11.07 -15.17 -0.49
C THR A 44 -11.14 -13.66 -0.30
N GLU A 45 -11.96 -13.16 0.64
CA GLU A 45 -12.17 -11.72 0.80
C GLU A 45 -10.90 -11.01 1.29
N ALA A 46 -10.14 -11.64 2.19
CA ALA A 46 -8.86 -11.10 2.64
C ALA A 46 -7.84 -11.09 1.50
N GLN A 47 -7.83 -12.12 0.65
CA GLN A 47 -6.94 -12.17 -0.50
C GLN A 47 -7.27 -11.07 -1.53
N GLU A 48 -8.54 -10.91 -1.92
CA GLU A 48 -8.95 -9.89 -2.89
C GLU A 48 -8.72 -8.46 -2.39
N LEU A 49 -8.90 -8.22 -1.09
CA LEU A 49 -8.57 -6.94 -0.48
C LEU A 49 -7.06 -6.75 -0.39
N GLY A 50 -6.31 -7.79 -0.04
CA GLY A 50 -4.86 -7.76 0.02
C GLY A 50 -4.21 -7.43 -1.33
N GLU A 51 -4.68 -8.01 -2.44
CA GLU A 51 -4.21 -7.66 -3.79
C GLU A 51 -4.42 -6.18 -4.13
N ARG A 52 -5.57 -5.61 -3.75
CA ARG A 52 -5.87 -4.19 -3.97
C ARG A 52 -4.95 -3.30 -3.14
N LEU A 53 -4.84 -3.58 -1.84
CA LEU A 53 -3.94 -2.85 -0.94
C LEU A 53 -2.49 -2.91 -1.41
N GLN A 54 -2.03 -4.07 -1.88
CA GLN A 54 -0.70 -4.21 -2.44
C GLN A 54 -0.51 -3.37 -3.71
N THR A 55 -1.51 -3.35 -4.60
CA THR A 55 -1.48 -2.55 -5.83
C THR A 55 -1.43 -1.06 -5.53
N ASP A 56 -2.25 -0.61 -4.58
CA ASP A 56 -2.30 0.78 -4.14
C ASP A 56 -0.97 1.19 -3.47
N TYR A 57 -0.43 0.33 -2.59
CA TYR A 57 0.89 0.53 -1.99
C TYR A 57 1.97 0.67 -3.03
N LYS A 58 2.03 -0.25 -4.00
CA LYS A 58 3.03 -0.19 -5.08
C LYS A 58 2.92 1.11 -5.87
N THR A 59 1.70 1.52 -6.21
CA THR A 59 1.47 2.77 -6.95
C THR A 59 1.96 3.97 -6.14
N SER A 60 1.65 4.03 -4.84
CA SER A 60 2.15 5.05 -3.91
C SER A 60 3.68 5.05 -3.84
N ARG A 61 4.33 3.87 -3.77
CA ARG A 61 5.80 3.72 -3.76
C ARG A 61 6.44 4.20 -5.06
N GLU A 62 5.84 3.94 -6.21
CA GLU A 62 6.32 4.45 -7.49
C GLU A 62 6.26 5.98 -7.56
N HIS A 63 5.20 6.60 -7.03
CA HIS A 63 5.12 8.06 -6.89
C HIS A 63 6.19 8.59 -5.93
N LEU A 64 6.40 7.93 -4.79
CA LEU A 64 7.44 8.29 -3.83
C LEU A 64 8.83 8.28 -4.46
N GLU A 65 9.19 7.21 -5.19
CA GLU A 65 10.48 7.11 -5.88
C GLU A 65 10.64 8.16 -6.99
N ARG A 66 9.57 8.43 -7.75
CA ARG A 66 9.57 9.51 -8.76
C ARG A 66 9.78 10.87 -8.11
N ALA A 67 9.10 11.15 -7.00
CA ALA A 67 9.23 12.39 -6.25
C ALA A 67 10.66 12.57 -5.72
N GLN A 68 11.26 11.53 -5.13
CA GLN A 68 12.65 11.58 -4.66
C GLN A 68 13.63 11.94 -5.77
N ARG A 69 13.56 11.25 -6.92
CA ARG A 69 14.42 11.55 -8.07
C ARG A 69 14.22 12.97 -8.59
N LYS A 70 12.98 13.45 -8.66
CA LYS A 70 12.67 14.82 -9.08
C LYS A 70 13.23 15.86 -8.11
N ILE A 71 13.16 15.60 -6.81
CA ILE A 71 13.73 16.49 -5.79
C ILE A 71 15.26 16.53 -5.93
N GLU A 72 15.92 15.40 -6.12
CA GLU A 72 17.37 15.36 -6.35
C GLU A 72 17.79 16.22 -7.54
N LEU A 73 17.13 16.05 -8.69
CA LEU A 73 17.39 16.86 -9.89
C LEU A 73 17.15 18.35 -9.63
N LEU A 74 16.04 18.72 -8.98
CA LEU A 74 15.74 20.10 -8.63
C LEU A 74 16.78 20.69 -7.67
N LEU A 75 17.25 19.93 -6.68
CA LEU A 75 18.26 20.40 -5.75
C LEU A 75 19.62 20.63 -6.42
N ASP A 76 19.94 19.87 -7.47
CA ASP A 76 21.20 19.99 -8.21
C ASP A 76 21.15 21.09 -9.29
N GLU A 77 20.03 21.25 -10.01
CA GLU A 77 19.97 22.03 -11.25
C GLU A 77 19.21 23.37 -11.13
N MET A 78 18.50 23.62 -10.02
CA MET A 78 17.56 24.76 -9.91
C MET A 78 18.21 26.16 -10.03
N THR A 79 19.51 26.30 -9.82
CA THR A 79 20.23 27.58 -10.07
C THR A 79 20.78 27.72 -11.48
N GLU A 80 20.78 26.63 -12.25
CA GLU A 80 21.35 26.54 -13.60
C GLU A 80 20.27 26.50 -14.69
N GLU A 81 19.08 25.97 -14.38
CA GLU A 81 17.96 25.92 -15.32
C GLU A 81 17.23 27.26 -15.50
N PRO A 82 16.65 27.52 -16.68
CA PRO A 82 15.69 28.60 -16.85
C PRO A 82 14.51 28.44 -15.87
N GLU A 83 14.12 29.53 -15.21
CA GLU A 83 13.04 29.56 -14.20
C GLU A 83 11.74 28.86 -14.68
N ARG A 84 11.39 29.04 -15.95
CA ARG A 84 10.22 28.39 -16.57
C ARG A 84 10.28 26.87 -16.53
N ASP A 85 11.46 26.28 -16.72
CA ASP A 85 11.63 24.84 -16.77
C ASP A 85 11.72 24.25 -15.35
N ALA A 86 12.43 24.92 -14.44
CA ALA A 86 12.39 24.62 -13.01
C ALA A 86 10.96 24.64 -12.44
N LYS A 87 10.13 25.61 -12.86
CA LYS A 87 8.71 25.68 -12.48
C LYS A 87 7.90 24.47 -12.96
N LYS A 88 8.11 24.00 -14.19
CA LYS A 88 7.45 22.77 -14.67
C LYS A 88 7.88 21.54 -13.89
N SER A 89 9.15 21.45 -13.54
CA SER A 89 9.69 20.36 -12.72
C SER A 89 9.06 20.37 -11.32
N LEU A 90 8.89 21.54 -10.69
CA LEU A 90 8.16 21.70 -9.43
C LEU A 90 6.69 21.28 -9.54
N ASP A 91 5.98 21.73 -10.57
CA ASP A 91 4.57 21.36 -10.77
C ASP A 91 4.42 19.85 -10.98
N SER A 92 5.33 19.24 -11.75
CA SER A 92 5.37 17.79 -11.94
C SER A 92 5.73 17.02 -10.67
N LEU A 93 6.57 17.58 -9.80
CA LEU A 93 6.88 17.01 -8.49
C LEU A 93 5.64 17.04 -7.59
N ILE A 94 4.92 18.16 -7.52
CA ILE A 94 3.71 18.30 -6.69
C ILE A 94 2.67 17.23 -7.05
N VAL A 95 2.51 16.91 -8.35
CA VAL A 95 1.63 15.83 -8.77
C VAL A 95 2.03 14.48 -8.17
N ASP A 96 3.32 14.13 -8.15
CA ASP A 96 3.75 12.88 -7.50
C ASP A 96 3.54 12.94 -5.98
N LEU A 97 3.83 14.07 -5.32
CA LEU A 97 3.63 14.27 -3.88
C LEU A 97 2.17 14.11 -3.45
N ASP A 98 1.21 14.45 -4.31
CA ASP A 98 -0.22 14.26 -4.06
C ASP A 98 -0.67 12.79 -4.15
N HIS A 99 0.18 11.90 -4.67
CA HIS A 99 -0.14 10.48 -4.88
C HIS A 99 0.77 9.52 -4.10
N VAL A 100 1.62 10.02 -3.20
CA VAL A 100 2.46 9.13 -2.35
C VAL A 100 1.68 8.47 -1.22
N TYR A 101 0.43 8.85 -0.98
CA TYR A 101 -0.33 8.41 0.17
C TYR A 101 -0.65 6.91 0.11
N HIS A 102 -0.44 6.23 1.23
CA HIS A 102 -0.93 4.88 1.51
C HIS A 102 -0.95 4.65 3.02
N MET A 103 -1.98 3.95 3.54
CA MET A 103 -2.13 3.70 5.00
C MET A 103 -0.94 2.97 5.65
N CYS A 104 -0.11 2.31 4.86
CA CYS A 104 1.10 1.60 5.29
C CYS A 104 2.42 2.33 5.00
N SER A 105 2.34 3.49 4.36
CA SER A 105 3.41 4.42 4.05
C SER A 105 3.03 5.79 4.64
N ILE A 106 3.30 6.88 3.94
CA ILE A 106 2.81 8.23 4.26
C ILE A 106 1.29 8.23 4.23
N ARG A 107 0.65 8.66 5.31
CA ARG A 107 -0.82 8.63 5.44
C ARG A 107 -1.45 9.93 4.99
N GLU A 108 -2.70 9.85 4.52
CA GLU A 108 -3.47 11.04 4.12
C GLU A 108 -3.72 12.01 5.28
N ASP A 109 -3.81 11.49 6.50
CA ASP A 109 -4.03 12.24 7.72
C ASP A 109 -2.75 12.58 8.48
N ASP A 110 -1.57 12.33 7.89
CA ASP A 110 -0.28 12.73 8.46
C ASP A 110 -0.14 14.27 8.45
N PRO A 111 -0.20 14.93 9.62
CA PRO A 111 -0.16 16.38 9.69
C PRO A 111 1.21 16.95 9.32
N ASP A 112 2.28 16.20 9.55
CA ASP A 112 3.65 16.64 9.31
C ASP A 112 3.96 16.63 7.82
N TYR A 113 3.61 15.55 7.13
CA TYR A 113 3.74 15.49 5.67
C TYR A 113 2.81 16.49 4.98
N GLY A 114 1.54 16.55 5.39
CA GLY A 114 0.55 17.46 4.82
C GLY A 114 0.98 18.93 4.93
N SER A 115 1.52 19.34 6.08
CA SER A 115 2.06 20.69 6.28
C SER A 115 3.27 20.94 5.38
N THR A 116 4.20 19.98 5.30
CA THR A 116 5.43 20.11 4.51
C THR A 116 5.12 20.27 3.01
N VAL A 117 4.20 19.46 2.46
CA VAL A 117 3.77 19.58 1.06
C VAL A 117 3.06 20.91 0.81
N GLN A 118 2.25 21.40 1.77
CA GLN A 118 1.57 22.67 1.63
C GLN A 118 2.54 23.86 1.61
N CYS A 119 3.62 23.80 2.39
CA CYS A 119 4.71 24.78 2.34
C CYS A 119 5.35 24.81 0.95
N LEU A 120 5.70 23.65 0.38
CA LEU A 120 6.25 23.57 -0.98
C LEU A 120 5.26 24.06 -2.05
N LYS A 121 3.97 23.72 -1.95
CA LYS A 121 2.95 24.20 -2.90
C LYS A 121 2.86 25.72 -2.91
N THR A 122 2.87 26.34 -1.73
CA THR A 122 2.91 27.80 -1.59
C THR A 122 4.19 28.37 -2.22
N ALA A 123 5.35 27.76 -1.91
CA ALA A 123 6.62 28.20 -2.44
C ALA A 123 6.74 28.10 -3.97
N SER A 124 6.26 27.00 -4.52
CA SER A 124 6.18 26.76 -5.96
C SER A 124 5.23 27.75 -6.64
N ALA A 125 4.10 28.11 -6.01
CA ALA A 125 3.14 29.06 -6.59
C ALA A 125 3.70 30.48 -6.69
N GLU A 126 4.52 30.90 -5.72
CA GLU A 126 5.15 32.22 -5.70
C GLU A 126 6.43 32.28 -6.55
N PHE A 127 7.08 31.13 -6.80
CA PHE A 127 8.30 31.04 -7.60
C PHE A 127 8.10 31.61 -9.01
N GLY A 128 8.93 32.60 -9.37
CA GLY A 128 8.88 33.29 -10.67
C GLY A 128 7.82 34.38 -10.81
N THR A 129 7.11 34.72 -9.73
CA THR A 129 6.20 35.87 -9.75
C THR A 129 6.95 37.19 -9.45
N PRO A 130 6.64 38.30 -10.15
CA PRO A 130 7.41 39.57 -10.03
C PRO A 130 7.46 40.17 -8.62
N ASP A 131 6.46 39.89 -7.79
CA ASP A 131 6.29 40.44 -6.44
C ASP A 131 6.62 39.43 -5.32
N ALA A 132 7.03 38.20 -5.67
CA ALA A 132 7.33 37.17 -4.69
C ALA A 132 8.57 37.49 -3.85
N LYS A 133 8.48 37.15 -2.57
CA LYS A 133 9.59 37.26 -1.62
C LYS A 133 10.31 35.94 -1.39
N ILE A 134 9.86 34.86 -2.04
CA ILE A 134 10.48 33.55 -1.88
C ILE A 134 11.81 33.53 -2.60
N SER A 135 12.86 33.36 -1.79
CA SER A 135 14.20 33.14 -2.29
C SER A 135 14.35 31.69 -2.78
N THR A 136 15.21 31.48 -3.77
CA THR A 136 15.66 30.14 -4.20
C THR A 136 16.15 29.31 -3.01
N LEU A 137 16.72 29.96 -1.99
CA LEU A 137 17.14 29.31 -0.74
C LEU A 137 15.96 28.75 0.08
N MET A 138 14.87 29.50 0.19
CA MET A 138 13.66 29.01 0.87
C MET A 138 13.06 27.81 0.14
N LEU A 139 12.92 27.91 -1.19
CA LEU A 139 12.41 26.78 -2.00
C LEU A 139 13.29 25.54 -1.87
N ARG A 140 14.62 25.71 -1.87
CA ARG A 140 15.57 24.62 -1.63
C ARG A 140 15.37 23.97 -0.26
N SER A 141 15.16 24.78 0.78
CA SER A 141 14.88 24.27 2.13
C SER A 141 13.58 23.44 2.17
N GLU A 142 12.51 23.87 1.48
CA GLU A 142 11.26 23.09 1.42
C GLU A 142 11.45 21.76 0.68
N LEU A 143 12.25 21.75 -0.39
CA LEU A 143 12.61 20.52 -1.11
C LEU A 143 13.42 19.56 -0.23
N GLU A 144 14.40 20.05 0.52
CA GLU A 144 15.21 19.25 1.46
C GLU A 144 14.34 18.65 2.59
N ASN A 145 13.39 19.44 3.12
CA ASN A 145 12.44 18.96 4.14
C ASN A 145 11.59 17.80 3.62
N ILE A 146 11.01 17.93 2.43
CA ILE A 146 10.22 16.85 1.81
C ILE A 146 11.11 15.64 1.52
N GLN A 147 12.33 15.87 1.02
CA GLN A 147 13.25 14.77 0.73
C GLN A 147 13.55 13.92 1.97
N ALA A 148 13.70 14.56 3.14
CA ALA A 148 13.92 13.85 4.40
C ALA A 148 12.74 12.96 4.76
N VAL A 149 11.50 13.47 4.67
CA VAL A 149 10.28 12.69 4.95
C VAL A 149 10.13 11.52 3.97
N LEU A 150 10.34 11.77 2.67
CA LEU A 150 10.26 10.70 1.67
C LEU A 150 11.35 9.64 1.86
N LYS A 151 12.57 10.03 2.27
CA LYS A 151 13.67 9.09 2.54
C LYS A 151 13.38 8.21 3.76
N ASP A 152 12.78 8.76 4.81
CA ASP A 152 12.35 7.98 5.96
C ASP A 152 11.28 6.97 5.57
N ALA A 153 10.21 7.43 4.91
CA ALA A 153 9.15 6.57 4.40
C ALA A 153 9.67 5.51 3.40
N ALA A 154 10.68 5.83 2.59
CA ALA A 154 11.31 4.89 1.68
C ALA A 154 11.94 3.69 2.41
N GLY A 155 12.45 3.89 3.62
CA GLY A 155 13.09 2.87 4.43
C GLY A 155 12.12 1.92 5.16
N TRP A 156 10.82 2.19 5.12
CA TRP A 156 9.83 1.38 5.81
C TRP A 156 9.49 0.09 5.05
N ASP A 157 9.39 -1.01 5.79
CA ASP A 157 9.02 -2.30 5.24
C ASP A 157 7.53 -2.37 4.91
N ALA A 158 7.22 -3.06 3.80
CA ALA A 158 5.85 -3.38 3.44
C ALA A 158 5.23 -4.34 4.47
N PRO A 159 3.92 -4.19 4.79
CA PRO A 159 3.23 -5.16 5.63
C PRO A 159 2.99 -6.47 4.88
N ASP A 160 2.64 -7.51 5.63
CA ASP A 160 1.87 -8.62 5.08
C ASP A 160 0.47 -8.09 4.69
N PHE A 161 0.22 -7.96 3.39
CA PHE A 161 -1.04 -7.43 2.87
C PHE A 161 -2.23 -8.35 3.11
N PHE A 162 -2.02 -9.66 3.27
CA PHE A 162 -3.10 -10.57 3.66
C PHE A 162 -3.46 -10.38 5.13
N ALA A 163 -2.45 -10.27 6.02
CA ALA A 163 -2.66 -9.96 7.43
C ALA A 163 -3.37 -8.60 7.60
N LEU A 164 -2.93 -7.58 6.87
CA LEU A 164 -3.57 -6.27 6.84
C LEU A 164 -5.03 -6.37 6.39
N ALA A 165 -5.29 -7.02 5.27
CA ALA A 165 -6.65 -7.17 4.75
C ALA A 165 -7.57 -7.92 5.73
N TYR A 166 -7.06 -8.99 6.34
CA TYR A 166 -7.78 -9.74 7.37
C TYR A 166 -8.10 -8.84 8.57
N TYR A 167 -7.12 -8.08 9.07
CA TYR A 167 -7.33 -7.15 10.18
C TYR A 167 -8.37 -6.07 9.84
N LEU A 168 -8.32 -5.48 8.65
CA LEU A 168 -9.32 -4.49 8.22
C LEU A 168 -10.72 -5.06 8.05
N LYS A 169 -10.87 -6.38 7.96
CA LYS A 169 -12.18 -7.03 7.89
C LYS A 169 -12.72 -7.45 9.26
N HIS A 170 -11.83 -7.76 10.20
CA HIS A 170 -12.19 -8.47 11.42
C HIS A 170 -11.74 -7.82 12.73
N GLY A 171 -10.80 -6.87 12.68
CA GLY A 171 -10.24 -6.16 13.83
C GLY A 171 -10.70 -4.71 13.96
N ASP A 172 -10.11 -4.00 14.91
CA ASP A 172 -10.36 -2.58 15.17
C ASP A 172 -9.43 -1.69 14.34
N LYS A 173 -9.96 -1.16 13.23
CA LYS A 173 -9.18 -0.37 12.27
C LYS A 173 -8.51 0.86 12.88
N GLU A 174 -9.12 1.46 13.89
CA GLU A 174 -8.60 2.69 14.51
C GLU A 174 -7.30 2.43 15.25
N ALA A 175 -7.09 1.20 15.76
CA ALA A 175 -5.88 0.84 16.48
C ALA A 175 -4.60 0.90 15.62
N LEU A 176 -4.69 0.78 14.29
CA LEU A 176 -3.52 0.89 13.41
C LEU A 176 -3.03 2.33 13.27
N ALA A 177 -3.86 3.33 13.59
CA ALA A 177 -3.55 4.72 13.36
C ALA A 177 -2.43 5.24 14.29
N ASP A 178 -2.25 4.64 15.46
CA ASP A 178 -1.27 5.14 16.43
C ASP A 178 0.03 4.31 16.43
N MET A 179 0.16 3.33 15.53
CA MET A 179 1.30 2.41 15.50
C MET A 179 2.36 2.83 14.49
N GLU A 180 3.63 2.82 14.91
CA GLU A 180 4.77 2.92 14.00
C GLU A 180 4.82 1.74 13.00
N ASN A 181 5.45 1.94 11.83
CA ASN A 181 5.45 0.94 10.74
C ASN A 181 5.90 -0.46 11.19
N GLY A 182 7.05 -0.58 11.86
CA GLY A 182 7.58 -1.86 12.31
C GLY A 182 6.69 -2.55 13.35
N GLN A 183 6.19 -1.77 14.33
CA GLN A 183 5.26 -2.27 15.35
C GLN A 183 3.96 -2.77 14.72
N ARG A 184 3.40 -1.99 13.78
CA ARG A 184 2.18 -2.35 13.06
C ARG A 184 2.35 -3.65 12.29
N ASN A 185 3.45 -3.81 11.57
CA ASN A 185 3.70 -5.02 10.77
C ASN A 185 3.78 -6.27 11.67
N GLN A 186 4.46 -6.17 12.82
CA GLN A 186 4.52 -7.24 13.80
C GLN A 186 3.13 -7.54 14.40
N PHE A 187 2.40 -6.50 14.81
CA PHE A 187 1.05 -6.63 15.35
C PHE A 187 0.09 -7.33 14.38
N LEU A 188 0.13 -6.97 13.09
CA LEU A 188 -0.71 -7.60 12.06
C LEU A 188 -0.37 -9.09 11.90
N ALA A 189 0.91 -9.44 11.91
CA ALA A 189 1.36 -10.84 11.82
C ALA A 189 0.88 -11.67 13.02
N ASP A 190 1.02 -11.12 14.23
CA ASP A 190 0.57 -11.78 15.46
C ASP A 190 -0.96 -11.92 15.48
N TYR A 191 -1.69 -10.87 15.10
CA TYR A 191 -3.14 -10.93 15.02
C TYR A 191 -3.62 -11.98 14.02
N LEU A 192 -3.04 -12.02 12.82
CA LEU A 192 -3.38 -13.02 11.82
C LEU A 192 -3.09 -14.43 12.34
N LYS A 193 -1.96 -14.63 13.01
CA LYS A 193 -1.59 -15.92 13.58
C LYS A 193 -2.63 -16.39 14.61
N GLU A 194 -2.94 -15.54 15.58
CA GLU A 194 -3.84 -15.88 16.68
C GLU A 194 -5.29 -16.07 16.24
N ASN A 195 -5.77 -15.24 15.31
CA ASN A 195 -7.20 -15.19 14.96
C ASN A 195 -7.55 -16.01 13.71
N PHE A 196 -6.57 -16.33 12.86
CA PHE A 196 -6.78 -17.12 11.66
C PHE A 196 -5.93 -18.40 11.64
N THR A 197 -4.61 -18.28 11.68
CA THR A 197 -3.72 -19.43 11.45
C THR A 197 -3.94 -20.50 12.51
N ASP A 198 -3.86 -20.15 13.80
CA ASP A 198 -3.98 -21.11 14.89
C ASP A 198 -5.41 -21.68 15.01
N CYS A 199 -6.43 -20.87 14.69
CA CYS A 199 -7.83 -21.29 14.67
C CYS A 199 -8.14 -22.35 13.60
N TYR A 200 -7.55 -22.22 12.41
CA TYR A 200 -7.92 -23.05 11.25
C TYR A 200 -6.84 -24.05 10.82
N ALA A 201 -5.63 -23.99 11.38
CA ALA A 201 -4.50 -24.82 11.01
C ALA A 201 -4.85 -26.31 10.95
N GLN A 202 -5.47 -26.85 11.99
CA GLN A 202 -5.80 -28.29 12.04
C GLN A 202 -6.78 -28.69 10.93
N HIS A 203 -7.80 -27.88 10.66
CA HIS A 203 -8.79 -28.16 9.62
C HIS A 203 -8.17 -28.04 8.21
N ILE A 204 -7.35 -27.01 7.99
CA ILE A 204 -6.63 -26.79 6.73
C ILE A 204 -5.64 -27.94 6.47
N GLU A 205 -4.88 -28.35 7.48
CA GLU A 205 -3.91 -29.43 7.37
C GLU A 205 -4.59 -30.79 7.17
N SER A 206 -5.65 -31.09 7.93
CA SER A 206 -6.43 -32.32 7.77
C SER A 206 -7.14 -32.41 6.41
N ALA A 207 -7.47 -31.26 5.81
CA ALA A 207 -8.06 -31.18 4.48
C ALA A 207 -7.02 -31.30 3.35
N GLY A 208 -5.72 -31.39 3.67
CA GLY A 208 -4.63 -31.38 2.69
C GLY A 208 -4.53 -30.05 1.93
N LEU A 209 -4.99 -28.94 2.52
CA LEU A 209 -5.07 -27.62 1.89
C LEU A 209 -3.95 -26.67 2.29
N LYS A 210 -3.03 -27.10 3.17
CA LYS A 210 -1.98 -26.25 3.74
C LYS A 210 -1.16 -25.53 2.68
N ASP A 211 -0.59 -26.28 1.74
CA ASP A 211 0.27 -25.72 0.70
C ASP A 211 -0.55 -24.86 -0.28
N GLU A 212 -1.74 -25.33 -0.67
CA GLU A 212 -2.62 -24.64 -1.62
C GLU A 212 -3.11 -23.28 -1.10
N ILE A 213 -3.53 -23.22 0.17
CA ILE A 213 -3.95 -21.97 0.83
C ILE A 213 -2.73 -21.07 1.06
N SER A 214 -1.60 -21.63 1.48
CA SER A 214 -0.37 -20.86 1.67
C SER A 214 0.09 -20.21 0.36
N ASP A 215 0.09 -20.96 -0.75
CA ASP A 215 0.45 -20.43 -2.07
C ASP A 215 -0.53 -19.35 -2.53
N PHE A 216 -1.83 -19.55 -2.29
CA PHE A 216 -2.85 -18.55 -2.61
C PHE A 216 -2.69 -17.26 -1.80
N ILE A 217 -2.38 -17.36 -0.50
CA ILE A 217 -2.08 -16.20 0.34
C ILE A 217 -0.78 -15.53 -0.11
N ARG A 218 0.22 -16.31 -0.53
CA ARG A 218 1.51 -15.78 -0.98
C ARG A 218 1.45 -15.03 -2.30
N THR A 219 0.40 -15.19 -3.12
CA THR A 219 0.24 -14.33 -4.31
C THR A 219 0.12 -12.86 -3.94
N VAL A 220 -0.38 -12.57 -2.73
CA VAL A 220 -0.48 -11.23 -2.15
C VAL A 220 0.83 -10.78 -1.47
N HIS A 221 1.75 -11.69 -1.16
CA HIS A 221 3.08 -11.37 -0.62
C HIS A 221 4.14 -11.09 -1.70
N ASN A 222 4.05 -11.77 -2.84
CA ASN A 222 5.17 -11.87 -3.80
C ASN A 222 5.26 -10.67 -4.76
N ILE A 223 5.39 -9.45 -4.24
CA ILE A 223 5.90 -8.32 -5.02
C ILE A 223 6.91 -7.50 -4.21
N HIS A 224 7.85 -8.10 -3.48
CA HIS A 224 9.09 -7.39 -3.10
C HIS A 224 10.30 -8.34 -3.12
N ASN A 225 10.98 -8.33 -4.27
CA ASN A 225 12.34 -7.82 -4.39
C ASN A 225 12.44 -7.05 -5.71
#